data_AF-A0A2U2YXX8-F1
#
_entry.id   AF-A0A2U2YXX8-F1
#
_cell.length_a   1.000
_cell.length_b   1.000
_cell.length_c   1.000
_cell.angle_alpha   90.00
_cell.angle_beta   90.00
_cell.angle_gamma   90.00
#
_symmetry.space_group_name_H-M   'P 1'
#
loop_
_entity.id
_entity.type
_entity.pdbx_description
1 polymer ?
#
loop_
_entity_poly.entity_id
_entity_poly.type
_entity_poly.pdbx_seq_one_letter_code
_entity_poly.pdbx_strand_id
1 'polypeptide(L)'
;MRSGHGLCRLARVLIDHWPLKGLRVRSPRLELRLPSEGELAEVADVAARGVHEPTARPFLTPWTDLPPAERARHVVHLHWSRLGRWTPQNWALELVAFFEGRPVGIQDMRAVDFGIRREIVSGSWIGLSHQGRGLGTEMRIEVPPAVGTA
;
A
#
# COMPACT_ATOMS: atom_id res chain seq x y z
N MET A 1 -47.12 -24.71 -16.21
CA MET A 1 -46.00 -25.42 -16.84
C MET A 1 -44.72 -24.59 -16.65
N ARG A 2 -43.77 -25.16 -15.89
CA ARG A 2 -42.29 -24.99 -15.86
C ARG A 2 -41.73 -23.59 -16.13
N SER A 3 -41.26 -22.88 -15.10
CA SER A 3 -39.95 -23.04 -14.42
C SER A 3 -38.74 -22.69 -15.29
N GLY A 4 -38.03 -21.65 -14.86
CA GLY A 4 -36.70 -21.26 -15.28
C GLY A 4 -35.96 -20.55 -14.13
N HIS A 5 -35.98 -21.14 -12.94
CA HIS A 5 -34.95 -20.90 -11.93
C HIS A 5 -33.68 -21.63 -12.35
N GLY A 6 -32.53 -20.97 -12.34
CA GLY A 6 -31.22 -21.61 -12.51
C GLY A 6 -30.15 -20.69 -13.09
N LEU A 7 -29.52 -19.85 -12.26
CA LEU A 7 -28.14 -20.03 -11.76
C LEU A 7 -27.10 -19.23 -12.56
N CYS A 8 -26.85 -17.98 -12.12
CA CYS A 8 -25.47 -17.47 -12.04
C CYS A 8 -25.18 -17.11 -10.59
N ARG A 9 -24.81 -18.16 -9.85
CA ARG A 9 -24.11 -18.16 -8.57
C ARG A 9 -23.25 -16.89 -8.39
N LEU A 10 -23.54 -16.13 -7.32
CA LEU A 10 -22.71 -15.08 -6.74
C LEU A 10 -21.23 -15.40 -6.96
N ALA A 11 -20.57 -14.69 -7.87
CA ALA A 11 -19.13 -14.72 -7.93
C ALA A 11 -18.64 -14.17 -6.59
N ARG A 12 -18.21 -15.05 -5.69
CA ARG A 12 -17.49 -14.65 -4.49
C ARG A 12 -16.29 -13.85 -4.96
N VAL A 13 -16.36 -12.55 -4.76
CA VAL A 13 -15.28 -11.63 -5.12
C VAL A 13 -14.34 -11.56 -3.93
N LEU A 14 -13.04 -11.36 -4.18
CA LEU A 14 -12.02 -11.33 -3.11
C LEU A 14 -12.41 -10.38 -1.96
N ILE A 15 -13.13 -9.30 -2.27
CA ILE A 15 -13.63 -8.34 -1.28
C ILE A 15 -14.59 -8.94 -0.24
N ASP A 16 -15.34 -10.01 -0.56
CA ASP A 16 -16.24 -10.69 0.39
C ASP A 16 -15.46 -11.43 1.49
N HIS A 17 -14.22 -11.83 1.19
CA HIS A 17 -13.32 -12.53 2.12
C HIS A 17 -12.23 -11.62 2.68
N TRP A 18 -11.88 -10.56 1.95
CA TRP A 18 -10.85 -9.60 2.28
C TRP A 18 -11.31 -8.17 2.00
N PRO A 19 -12.14 -7.58 2.88
CA PRO A 19 -12.76 -6.27 2.65
C PRO A 19 -11.76 -5.13 2.42
N LEU A 20 -10.53 -5.25 2.93
CA LEU A 20 -9.45 -4.29 2.70
C LEU A 20 -9.15 -4.08 1.20
N LYS A 21 -9.47 -5.05 0.34
CA LYS A 21 -9.35 -4.89 -1.12
C LYS A 21 -10.25 -3.77 -1.67
N GLY A 22 -11.35 -3.49 -0.99
CA GLY A 22 -12.28 -2.39 -1.30
C GLY A 22 -11.87 -1.04 -0.72
N LEU A 23 -10.89 -0.98 0.19
CA LEU A 23 -10.48 0.27 0.82
C LEU A 23 -9.92 1.24 -0.22
N ARG A 24 -10.42 2.48 -0.19
CA ARG A 24 -9.95 3.62 -0.99
C ARG A 24 -9.81 4.82 -0.07
N VAL A 25 -8.61 5.40 -0.02
CA VAL A 25 -8.40 6.71 0.59
C VAL A 25 -8.14 7.70 -0.54
N ARG A 26 -8.85 8.84 -0.55
CA ARG A 26 -8.75 9.83 -1.62
C ARG A 26 -8.36 11.19 -1.08
N SER A 27 -7.46 11.84 -1.78
CA SER A 27 -7.11 13.24 -1.63
C SER A 27 -7.43 13.97 -2.96
N PRO A 28 -7.20 15.29 -3.07
CA PRO A 28 -7.50 16.02 -4.30
C PRO A 28 -6.86 15.44 -5.58
N ARG A 29 -5.64 14.90 -5.48
CA ARG A 29 -4.87 14.36 -6.62
C ARG A 29 -4.53 12.88 -6.53
N LEU A 30 -4.65 12.26 -5.35
CA LEU A 30 -4.23 10.88 -5.11
C LEU A 30 -5.40 9.96 -4.73
N GLU A 31 -5.31 8.73 -5.21
CA GLU A 31 -6.04 7.59 -4.65
C GLU A 31 -5.04 6.62 -4.04
N LEU A 32 -5.27 6.20 -2.80
CA LEU A 32 -4.47 5.18 -2.11
C LEU A 32 -5.31 3.92 -1.94
N ARG A 33 -4.78 2.78 -2.39
CA ARG A 33 -5.48 1.50 -2.34
C ARG A 33 -4.56 0.29 -2.47
N LEU A 34 -5.09 -0.90 -2.18
CA LEU A 34 -4.42 -2.15 -2.55
C LEU A 34 -4.37 -2.29 -4.09
N PRO A 35 -3.20 -2.59 -4.68
CA PRO A 35 -3.05 -2.75 -6.11
C PRO A 35 -3.60 -4.10 -6.60
N SER A 36 -4.01 -4.20 -7.86
CA SER A 36 -4.09 -5.47 -8.59
C SER A 36 -2.68 -6.04 -8.83
N GLU A 37 -2.57 -7.26 -9.36
CA GLU A 37 -1.25 -7.85 -9.64
C GLU A 37 -0.47 -7.06 -10.70
N GLY A 38 -1.14 -6.58 -11.75
CA GLY A 38 -0.52 -5.72 -12.76
C GLY A 38 -0.05 -4.39 -12.19
N GLU A 39 -0.87 -3.75 -11.34
CA GLU A 39 -0.50 -2.49 -10.69
C GLU A 39 0.62 -2.67 -9.65
N LEU A 40 0.71 -3.85 -9.03
CA LEU A 40 1.82 -4.20 -8.14
C LEU A 40 3.13 -4.32 -8.94
N ALA A 41 3.08 -4.88 -10.16
CA ALA A 41 4.22 -4.87 -11.06
C ALA A 41 4.60 -3.44 -11.48
N GLU A 42 3.61 -2.60 -11.80
CA GLU A 42 3.87 -1.20 -12.18
C GLU A 42 4.55 -0.39 -11.05
N VAL A 43 4.11 -0.53 -9.80
CA VAL A 43 4.77 0.16 -8.67
C VAL A 43 6.16 -0.41 -8.36
N ALA A 44 6.37 -1.71 -8.62
CA ALA A 44 7.71 -2.31 -8.52
C ALA A 44 8.66 -1.74 -9.59
N ASP A 45 8.18 -1.49 -10.81
CA ASP A 45 8.94 -0.80 -11.84
C ASP A 45 9.25 0.66 -11.47
N VAL A 46 8.32 1.34 -10.79
CA VAL A 46 8.57 2.68 -10.22
C VAL A 46 9.75 2.62 -9.23
N ALA A 47 9.77 1.63 -8.34
CA ALA A 47 10.88 1.46 -7.40
C ALA A 47 12.20 1.16 -8.12
N ALA A 48 12.19 0.27 -9.12
CA ALA A 48 13.37 -0.09 -9.92
C ALA A 48 14.03 1.12 -10.60
N ARG A 49 13.23 2.11 -11.02
CA ARG A 49 13.72 3.37 -11.60
C ARG A 49 14.31 4.36 -10.58
N GLY A 50 14.19 4.08 -9.29
CA GLY A 50 14.76 4.91 -8.22
C GLY A 50 13.72 5.42 -7.24
N VAL A 51 14.13 5.52 -5.97
CA VAL A 51 13.29 6.02 -4.85
C VAL A 51 13.96 7.20 -4.14
N HIS A 52 15.28 7.31 -4.21
CA HIS A 52 16.04 8.46 -3.76
C HIS A 52 17.35 8.53 -4.55
N GLU A 53 18.06 9.65 -4.42
CA GLU A 53 19.41 9.80 -4.96
C GLU A 53 20.38 8.81 -4.29
N PRO A 54 21.34 8.21 -5.02
CA PRO A 54 22.19 7.13 -4.50
C PRO A 54 23.01 7.47 -3.23
N THR A 55 23.25 8.76 -2.97
CA THR A 55 24.01 9.23 -1.80
C THR A 55 23.13 9.45 -0.57
N ALA A 56 21.81 9.50 -0.73
CA ALA A 56 20.87 9.64 0.38
C ALA A 56 20.63 8.30 1.08
N ARG A 57 20.42 8.33 2.39
CA ARG A 57 20.04 7.14 3.19
C ARG A 57 18.78 7.39 4.01
N PRO A 58 17.60 7.56 3.38
CA PRO A 58 16.37 7.93 4.07
C PRO A 58 15.65 6.73 4.73
N PHE A 59 16.06 5.49 4.43
CA PHE A 59 15.41 4.28 4.93
C PHE A 59 16.30 3.51 5.92
N LEU A 60 15.68 2.93 6.95
CA LEU A 60 16.38 2.12 7.97
C LEU A 60 16.86 0.77 7.42
N THR A 61 16.20 0.26 6.38
CA THR A 61 16.63 -0.93 5.64
C THR A 61 17.15 -0.52 4.26
N PRO A 62 18.31 -1.01 3.82
CA PRO A 62 18.96 -0.57 2.58
C PRO A 62 18.34 -1.22 1.33
N TRP A 63 17.02 -1.47 1.34
CA TRP A 63 16.35 -2.13 0.22
C TRP A 63 16.38 -1.29 -1.06
N THR A 64 16.47 0.04 -0.91
CA THR A 64 16.58 0.99 -2.01
C THR A 64 17.97 1.03 -2.65
N ASP A 65 18.99 0.45 -2.02
CA ASP A 65 20.34 0.34 -2.58
C ASP A 65 20.51 -0.92 -3.43
N LEU A 66 19.52 -1.82 -3.41
CA LEU A 66 19.51 -3.03 -4.24
C LEU A 66 19.55 -2.70 -5.74
N PRO A 67 20.15 -3.57 -6.58
CA PRO A 67 20.06 -3.48 -8.03
C PRO A 67 18.59 -3.37 -8.51
N PRO A 68 18.30 -2.69 -9.64
CA PRO A 68 16.93 -2.39 -10.06
C PRO A 68 15.96 -3.58 -10.05
N ALA A 69 16.38 -4.73 -10.59
CA ALA A 69 15.57 -5.93 -10.65
C ALA A 69 15.30 -6.54 -9.25
N GLU A 70 16.30 -6.51 -8.36
CA GLU A 70 16.17 -7.01 -6.98
C GLU A 70 15.28 -6.08 -6.15
N ARG A 71 15.35 -4.77 -6.40
CA ARG A 71 14.51 -3.77 -5.75
C ARG A 71 13.04 -3.91 -6.14
N ALA A 72 12.74 -4.14 -7.43
CA ALA A 72 11.38 -4.47 -7.87
C ALA A 72 10.86 -5.72 -7.15
N ARG A 73 11.65 -6.80 -7.14
CA ARG A 73 11.30 -8.04 -6.42
C ARG A 73 11.08 -7.79 -4.93
N HIS A 74 11.92 -6.98 -4.29
CA HIS A 74 11.78 -6.63 -2.88
C HIS A 74 10.40 -6.04 -2.58
N VAL A 75 9.94 -5.06 -3.39
CA VAL A 75 8.62 -4.43 -3.22
C VAL A 75 7.50 -5.46 -3.32
N VAL A 76 7.56 -6.33 -4.32
CA VAL A 76 6.55 -7.39 -4.52
C VAL A 76 6.53 -8.38 -3.36
N HIS A 77 7.70 -8.89 -2.95
CA HIS A 77 7.81 -9.84 -1.84
C HIS A 77 7.36 -9.23 -0.51
N LEU A 78 7.72 -7.98 -0.25
CA LEU A 78 7.32 -7.28 0.96
C LEU A 78 5.80 -7.13 1.03
N HIS A 79 5.17 -6.75 -0.09
CA HIS A 79 3.71 -6.63 -0.19
C HIS A 79 2.99 -7.93 0.12
N TRP A 80 3.37 -9.02 -0.55
CA TRP A 80 2.77 -10.34 -0.29
C TRP A 80 3.04 -10.84 1.11
N SER A 81 4.26 -10.67 1.63
CA SER A 81 4.60 -11.08 3.00
C SER A 81 3.75 -10.35 4.03
N ARG A 82 3.53 -9.04 3.85
CA ARG A 82 2.71 -8.22 4.75
C ARG A 82 1.24 -8.62 4.75
N LEU A 83 0.66 -8.89 3.58
CA LEU A 83 -0.71 -9.40 3.48
C LEU A 83 -0.83 -10.83 4.05
N GLY A 84 0.13 -11.71 3.75
CA GLY A 84 0.12 -13.11 4.16
C GLY A 84 0.29 -13.34 5.66
N ARG A 85 0.91 -12.40 6.38
CA ARG A 85 1.14 -12.48 7.84
C ARG A 85 0.13 -11.71 8.68
N TRP A 86 -0.91 -11.15 8.06
CA TRP A 86 -1.85 -10.26 8.71
C TRP A 86 -2.62 -10.95 9.83
N THR A 87 -2.59 -10.35 11.03
CA THR A 87 -3.49 -10.69 12.15
C THR A 87 -4.01 -9.41 12.82
N PRO A 88 -5.09 -9.48 13.62
CA PRO A 88 -5.53 -8.32 14.42
C PRO A 88 -4.46 -7.79 15.37
N GLN A 89 -3.56 -8.65 15.85
CA GLN A 89 -2.45 -8.31 16.75
C GLN A 89 -1.20 -7.82 16.02
N ASN A 90 -1.04 -8.13 14.74
CA ASN A 90 0.13 -7.73 13.96
C ASN A 90 -0.25 -7.61 12.48
N TRP A 91 -0.34 -6.37 11.99
CA TRP A 91 -0.73 -6.11 10.62
C TRP A 91 0.12 -5.01 9.98
N ALA A 92 0.16 -5.08 8.65
CA ALA A 92 0.86 -4.13 7.81
C ALA A 92 0.03 -3.90 6.55
N LEU A 93 -0.46 -2.68 6.38
CA LEU A 93 -1.24 -2.25 5.22
C LEU A 93 -0.36 -1.40 4.30
N GLU A 94 -0.10 -1.89 3.09
CA GLU A 94 0.61 -1.13 2.05
C GLU A 94 -0.35 -0.67 0.96
N LEU A 95 -0.66 0.62 0.97
CA LEU A 95 -1.48 1.24 -0.05
C LEU A 95 -0.57 1.84 -1.12
N VAL A 96 -0.81 1.44 -2.37
CA VAL A 96 -0.17 2.09 -3.53
C VAL A 96 -0.88 3.42 -3.76
N ALA A 97 -0.10 4.48 -3.91
CA ALA A 97 -0.58 5.80 -4.28
C ALA A 97 -0.67 5.90 -5.81
N PHE A 98 -1.83 6.33 -6.30
CA PHE A 98 -2.13 6.53 -7.70
C PHE A 98 -2.30 8.03 -7.98
N PHE A 99 -1.52 8.56 -8.91
CA PHE A 99 -1.67 9.91 -9.44
C PHE A 99 -2.06 9.80 -10.91
N GLU A 100 -3.17 10.43 -11.30
CA GLU A 100 -3.73 10.31 -12.67
C GLU A 100 -3.91 8.83 -13.11
N GLY A 101 -4.31 7.98 -12.16
CA GLY A 101 -4.53 6.54 -12.40
C GLY A 101 -3.25 5.69 -12.48
N ARG A 102 -2.06 6.27 -12.30
CA ARG A 102 -0.78 5.58 -12.40
C ARG A 102 -0.12 5.41 -11.03
N PRO A 103 0.43 4.24 -10.69
CA PRO A 103 1.20 4.07 -9.46
C PRO A 103 2.40 5.04 -9.40
N VAL A 104 2.58 5.71 -8.26
CA VAL A 104 3.69 6.65 -8.04
C VAL A 104 4.49 6.37 -6.77
N GLY A 105 4.00 5.50 -5.89
CA GLY A 105 4.67 5.16 -4.65
C GLY A 105 3.79 4.35 -3.71
N ILE A 106 4.22 4.22 -2.46
CA ILE A 106 3.53 3.48 -1.42
C ILE A 106 3.48 4.29 -0.13
N GLN A 107 2.31 4.24 0.52
CA GLN A 107 2.12 4.61 1.91
C GLN A 107 1.82 3.33 2.70
N ASP A 108 2.63 3.05 3.71
CA ASP A 108 2.41 1.93 4.61
C ASP A 108 2.00 2.38 6.01
N MET A 109 1.16 1.57 6.64
CA MET A 109 0.79 1.66 8.05
C MET A 109 0.95 0.28 8.67
N ARG A 110 1.57 0.23 9.84
CA ARG A 110 1.87 -1.00 10.56
C ARG A 110 1.50 -0.84 12.02
N ALA A 111 0.98 -1.89 12.63
CA ALA A 111 0.71 -1.88 14.06
C ALA A 111 0.89 -3.26 14.66
N VAL A 112 1.33 -3.25 15.93
CA VAL A 112 1.37 -4.41 16.81
C VAL A 112 0.46 -4.09 17.99
N ASP A 113 -0.41 -5.03 18.34
CA ASP A 113 -1.41 -4.92 19.42
C ASP A 113 -2.22 -3.62 19.36
N PHE A 114 -2.65 -3.21 18.16
CA PHE A 114 -3.34 -1.93 17.94
C PHE A 114 -4.58 -1.76 18.84
N GLY A 115 -5.32 -2.85 19.11
CA GLY A 115 -6.49 -2.82 20.00
C GLY A 115 -6.16 -2.37 21.43
N ILE A 116 -4.90 -2.53 21.84
CA ILE A 116 -4.37 -2.11 23.15
C ILE A 116 -3.61 -0.79 23.01
N ARG A 117 -2.58 -0.77 22.15
CA ARG A 117 -1.63 0.35 22.07
C ARG A 117 -2.21 1.60 21.42
N ARG A 118 -3.15 1.45 20.48
CA ARG A 118 -3.68 2.55 19.64
C ARG A 118 -2.59 3.32 18.89
N GLU A 119 -1.44 2.69 18.68
CA GLU A 119 -0.28 3.26 17.99
C GLU A 119 -0.09 2.60 16.63
N ILE A 120 0.31 3.41 15.66
CA ILE A 120 0.75 2.92 14.35
C ILE A 120 2.14 3.45 14.05
N VAL A 121 2.87 2.72 13.21
CA VAL A 121 4.07 3.21 12.53
C VAL A 121 3.74 3.34 11.07
N SER A 122 3.98 4.52 10.50
CA SER A 122 3.84 4.76 9.07
C SER A 122 5.20 4.80 8.37
N GLY A 123 5.26 4.27 7.16
CA GLY A 123 6.37 4.49 6.23
C GLY A 123 5.81 4.99 4.89
N SER A 124 6.63 5.69 4.12
CA SER A 124 6.19 6.21 2.83
C SER A 124 7.35 6.38 1.86
N TRP A 125 7.08 6.21 0.57
CA TRP A 125 8.01 6.55 -0.49
C TRP A 125 7.28 6.90 -1.79
N ILE A 126 7.90 7.76 -2.60
CA ILE A 126 7.45 8.16 -3.94
C ILE A 126 8.61 7.90 -4.89
N GLY A 127 8.34 7.33 -6.06
CA GLY A 127 9.37 7.10 -7.09
C GLY A 127 10.06 8.40 -7.48
N LEU A 128 11.36 8.34 -7.75
CA LEU A 128 12.22 9.52 -7.93
C LEU A 128 11.67 10.50 -8.99
N SER A 129 11.16 9.99 -10.12
CA SER A 129 10.56 10.77 -11.20
C SER A 129 9.25 11.50 -10.83
N HIS A 130 8.65 11.19 -9.68
CA HIS A 130 7.40 11.77 -9.19
C HIS A 130 7.62 12.72 -7.99
N GLN A 131 8.86 12.88 -7.52
CA GLN A 131 9.20 13.77 -6.42
C GLN A 131 9.21 15.25 -6.82
N GLY A 132 9.26 16.16 -5.85
CA GLY A 132 9.23 17.61 -6.09
C GLY A 132 7.85 18.18 -6.48
N ARG A 133 6.80 17.35 -6.53
CA ARG A 133 5.44 17.74 -6.96
C ARG A 133 4.42 17.88 -5.82
N GLY A 134 4.88 17.78 -4.57
CA GLY A 134 4.05 17.78 -3.36
C GLY A 134 3.25 16.48 -3.13
N LEU A 135 3.42 15.45 -3.96
CA LEU A 135 2.68 14.19 -3.84
C LEU A 135 3.00 13.44 -2.55
N GLY A 136 4.26 13.47 -2.09
CA GLY A 136 4.66 12.83 -0.83
C GLY A 136 3.99 13.46 0.39
N THR A 137 3.83 14.79 0.40
CA THR A 137 3.12 15.51 1.46
C THR A 137 1.63 15.17 1.45
N GLU A 138 1.02 15.18 0.26
CA GLU A 138 -0.41 14.85 0.12
C GLU A 138 -0.72 13.39 0.43
N MET A 139 0.19 12.47 0.11
CA MET A 139 0.05 11.03 0.38
C MET A 139 0.10 10.71 1.87
N ARG A 140 0.89 11.47 2.65
CA ARG A 140 1.02 11.22 4.08
C ARG A 140 -0.31 11.51 4.76
N ILE A 141 -0.94 10.44 5.21
CA ILE A 141 -2.04 10.52 6.15
C ILE A 141 -1.43 10.91 7.49
N GLU A 142 -1.60 12.16 7.89
CA GLU A 142 -1.39 12.53 9.29
C GLU A 142 -2.45 11.80 10.12
N VAL A 143 -2.03 10.80 10.90
CA VAL A 143 -2.86 10.23 11.96
C VAL A 143 -2.56 11.04 13.21
N PRO A 144 -3.49 11.90 13.68
CA PRO A 144 -3.29 12.58 14.95
C PRO A 144 -3.11 11.53 16.06
N PRO A 145 -2.29 11.81 17.09
CA PRO A 145 -2.16 10.91 18.22
C PRO A 145 -3.53 10.62 18.80
N ALA A 146 -3.77 9.37 19.23
CA ALA A 146 -4.99 9.01 19.92
C ALA A 146 -5.18 9.96 21.10
N VAL A 147 -6.17 10.86 21.02
CA VAL A 147 -6.60 11.65 22.16
C VAL A 147 -7.20 10.63 23.13
N GLY A 148 -6.42 10.27 24.14
CA GLY A 148 -6.93 9.51 25.28
C GLY A 148 -7.97 10.37 25.97
N THR A 149 -9.25 10.08 25.74
CA THR A 149 -10.31 10.51 26.66
C THR A 149 -10.24 9.61 27.88
N ALA A 150 -9.69 10.16 28.97
CA ALA A 150 -10.03 9.76 30.32
C ALA A 150 -11.26 10.57 30.77
#